data_AF-A0AB34YKM7-F1
#
_entry.id   AF-A0AB34YKM7-F1
#
_cell.length_a   1.000
_cell.length_b   1.000
_cell.length_c   1.000
_cell.angle_alpha   90.00
_cell.angle_beta   90.00
_cell.angle_gamma   90.00
#
_symmetry.space_group_name_H-M   'P 1'
#
loop_
_entity.id
_entity.type
_entity.pdbx_description
1 polymer ?
#
loop_
_entity_poly.entity_id
_entity_poly.type
_entity_poly.pdbx_seq_one_letter_code
_entity_poly.pdbx_strand_id
1 'polypeptide(L)'
;MLKPIIVFLISLLLLVPVCLFVGYGIGEIIAAFVYPVTGTPDRFREDRELFAGVYGIMFIGGFLYLASAAFAVFRLIKAIRKRRI
;
A
#
# COMPACT_ATOMS: atom_id res chain seq x y z
N MET A 1 6.23 9.42 -26.52
CA MET A 1 6.46 8.76 -25.21
C MET A 1 5.91 9.53 -24.02
N LEU A 2 5.49 10.79 -24.20
CA LEU A 2 4.93 11.61 -23.13
C LEU A 2 3.64 11.05 -22.51
N LYS A 3 2.65 10.63 -23.34
CA LYS A 3 1.39 10.02 -22.88
C LYS A 3 1.59 8.84 -21.90
N PRO A 4 2.39 7.81 -22.20
CA PRO A 4 2.56 6.69 -21.25
C PRO A 4 3.32 7.07 -19.98
N ILE A 5 4.22 8.07 -20.02
CA ILE A 5 4.94 8.59 -18.84
C ILE A 5 3.99 9.37 -17.93
N ILE A 6 3.14 10.23 -18.49
CA ILE A 6 2.13 11.00 -17.74
C ILE A 6 1.15 10.04 -17.06
N VAL A 7 0.65 9.03 -17.78
CA VAL A 7 -0.23 8.00 -17.21
C VAL A 7 0.47 7.25 -16.07
N PHE A 8 1.76 6.94 -16.22
CA PHE A 8 2.54 6.28 -15.17
C PHE A 8 2.66 7.13 -13.91
N LEU A 9 2.99 8.42 -14.05
CA LEU A 9 3.10 9.34 -12.92
C LEU A 9 1.76 9.55 -12.20
N ILE A 10 0.67 9.71 -12.96
CA ILE A 10 -0.67 9.87 -12.39
C ILE A 10 -1.09 8.59 -11.63
N SER A 11 -0.84 7.41 -12.20
CA SER A 11 -1.11 6.14 -11.53
C SER A 11 -0.30 5.98 -10.25
N LEU A 12 0.97 6.38 -10.25
CA LEU A 12 1.82 6.33 -9.06
C LEU A 12 1.32 7.29 -7.97
N LEU A 13 0.94 8.51 -8.36
CA LEU A 13 0.42 9.52 -7.44
C LEU A 13 -0.90 9.09 -6.80
N LEU A 14 -1.82 8.51 -7.59
CA LEU A 14 -3.09 7.96 -7.11
C LEU A 14 -2.92 6.75 -6.21
N LEU A 15 -1.83 6.00 -6.39
CA LEU A 15 -1.61 4.82 -5.58
C LEU A 15 -1.27 5.19 -4.13
N VAL A 16 -0.55 6.29 -3.89
CA VAL A 16 -0.17 6.74 -2.55
C VAL A 16 -1.35 6.86 -1.58
N PRO A 17 -2.44 7.61 -1.87
CA PRO A 17 -3.58 7.68 -0.96
C PRO A 17 -4.28 6.33 -0.82
N VAL A 18 -4.37 5.53 -1.89
CA VAL A 18 -4.95 4.18 -1.82
C VAL A 18 -4.15 3.28 -0.86
N CYS A 19 -2.82 3.32 -0.92
CA CYS A 19 -1.95 2.59 0.01
C CYS A 19 -2.17 3.01 1.46
N LEU A 20 -2.30 4.31 1.70
CA LEU A 20 -2.48 4.84 3.05
C LEU A 20 -3.82 4.41 3.65
N PHE A 21 -4.94 4.60 2.92
CA PHE A 21 -6.26 4.26 3.43
C PHE A 21 -6.46 2.75 3.60
N VAL A 22 -6.01 1.95 2.62
CA VAL A 22 -6.12 0.48 2.72
C VAL A 22 -5.16 -0.06 3.76
N GLY A 23 -3.95 0.48 3.83
CA GLY A 23 -2.93 0.14 4.83
C GLY A 23 -3.41 0.34 6.26
N TYR A 24 -3.92 1.54 6.51
CA TYR A 24 -4.48 1.92 7.80
C TYR A 24 -5.71 1.07 8.15
N GLY A 25 -6.66 0.91 7.22
CA GLY A 25 -7.89 0.15 7.46
C GLY A 25 -7.64 -1.33 7.77
N ILE A 26 -6.72 -1.99 7.07
CA ILE A 26 -6.34 -3.37 7.38
C ILE A 26 -5.58 -3.45 8.71
N GLY A 27 -4.71 -2.47 8.99
CA GLY A 27 -4.03 -2.34 10.28
C GLY A 27 -5.02 -2.29 11.45
N GLU A 28 -6.06 -1.45 11.33
CA GLU A 28 -7.16 -1.35 12.31
C GLU A 28 -7.93 -2.66 12.47
N ILE A 29 -8.25 -3.35 11.37
CA ILE A 29 -8.95 -4.64 11.43
C ILE A 29 -8.08 -5.66 12.18
N ILE A 30 -6.79 -5.77 11.85
CA ILE A 30 -5.87 -6.72 12.50
C ILE A 30 -5.71 -6.35 13.98
N ALA A 31 -5.48 -5.08 14.29
CA ALA A 31 -5.36 -4.61 15.67
C ALA A 31 -6.64 -4.88 16.46
N ALA A 32 -7.80 -4.84 15.81
CA ALA A 32 -9.07 -5.19 16.41
C ALA A 32 -9.20 -6.68 16.79
N PHE A 33 -8.65 -7.57 15.95
CA PHE A 33 -8.60 -9.00 16.22
C PHE A 33 -7.54 -9.39 17.27
N VAL A 34 -6.36 -8.76 17.22
CA VAL A 34 -5.23 -9.09 18.11
C VAL A 34 -5.42 -8.54 19.52
N TYR A 35 -5.97 -7.33 19.64
CA TYR A 35 -6.25 -6.68 20.93
C TYR A 35 -7.76 -6.48 21.08
N PRO A 36 -8.56 -7.51 21.40
CA PRO A 36 -10.02 -7.41 21.41
C PRO A 36 -10.54 -6.41 22.45
N VAL A 37 -11.57 -5.63 22.07
CA VAL A 37 -12.19 -4.57 22.89
C VAL A 37 -12.87 -5.11 24.16
N THR A 38 -13.02 -6.43 24.27
CA THR A 38 -13.67 -7.10 25.40
C THR A 38 -12.77 -7.23 26.64
N GLY A 39 -11.47 -6.90 26.55
CA GLY A 39 -10.56 -6.76 27.69
C GLY A 39 -10.53 -5.33 28.26
N THR A 40 -9.90 -5.13 29.43
CA THR A 40 -9.81 -3.81 30.09
C THR A 40 -9.36 -2.71 29.10
N PRO A 41 -10.21 -1.69 28.83
CA PRO A 41 -10.15 -0.89 27.60
C PRO A 41 -8.89 -0.01 27.44
N ASP A 42 -8.17 0.28 28.52
CA ASP A 42 -7.06 1.23 28.48
C ASP A 42 -5.68 0.58 28.34
N ARG A 43 -5.54 -0.73 28.58
CA ARG A 43 -4.20 -1.33 28.74
C ARG A 43 -3.41 -1.48 27.45
N PHE A 44 -4.10 -1.60 26.30
CA PHE A 44 -3.48 -1.91 25.00
C PHE A 44 -3.89 -0.95 23.89
N ARG A 45 -4.51 0.19 24.24
CA ARG A 45 -4.97 1.16 23.25
C ARG A 45 -3.80 1.72 22.44
N GLU A 46 -2.70 2.05 23.12
CA GLU A 46 -1.48 2.59 22.52
C GLU A 46 -0.84 1.58 21.54
N ASP A 47 -0.76 0.30 21.93
CA ASP A 47 -0.27 -0.78 21.07
C ASP A 47 -1.14 -0.97 19.84
N ARG A 48 -2.46 -0.82 19.98
CA ARG A 48 -3.43 -0.97 18.88
C ARG A 48 -3.29 0.15 17.85
N GLU A 49 -3.19 1.39 18.32
CA GLU A 49 -2.93 2.57 17.48
C GLU A 49 -1.55 2.48 16.81
N LEU A 50 -0.53 1.99 17.51
CA LEU A 50 0.81 1.75 16.96
C LEU A 50 0.81 0.64 15.91
N PHE A 51 0.05 -0.44 16.13
CA PHE A 51 -0.09 -1.54 15.17
C PHE A 51 -0.81 -1.11 13.89
N ALA A 52 -1.91 -0.35 14.04
CA ALA A 52 -2.66 0.20 12.91
C ALA A 52 -1.83 1.22 12.12
N GLY A 53 -1.16 2.14 12.82
CA GLY A 53 -0.39 3.23 12.22
C GLY A 53 0.95 2.79 11.62
N VAL A 54 1.74 1.98 12.32
CA VAL A 54 3.10 1.63 11.88
C VAL A 54 3.07 0.36 11.05
N TYR A 55 2.52 -0.74 11.59
CA TYR A 55 2.59 -2.04 10.93
C TYR A 55 1.61 -2.15 9.76
N GLY A 56 0.37 -1.65 9.90
CA GLY A 56 -0.62 -1.63 8.81
C GLY A 56 -0.14 -0.85 7.59
N ILE A 57 0.35 0.38 7.81
CA ILE A 57 0.86 1.25 6.74
C ILE A 57 2.13 0.66 6.12
N MET A 58 3.09 0.18 6.92
CA MET A 58 4.33 -0.38 6.38
C MET A 58 4.12 -1.67 5.57
N PHE A 59 3.26 -2.58 6.04
CA PHE A 59 3.06 -3.87 5.38
C PHE A 59 2.38 -3.69 4.02
N ILE A 60 1.36 -2.85 3.95
CA ILE A 60 0.58 -2.62 2.72
C ILE A 60 1.24 -1.60 1.81
N GLY A 61 1.85 -0.55 2.37
CA GLY A 61 2.72 0.36 1.61
C GLY A 61 3.88 -0.38 0.96
N GLY A 62 4.51 -1.31 1.67
CA GLY A 62 5.58 -2.17 1.14
C GLY A 62 5.08 -3.10 0.03
N PHE A 63 3.95 -3.77 0.23
CA PHE A 63 3.35 -4.64 -0.79
C PHE A 63 2.95 -3.86 -2.07
N LEU A 64 2.32 -2.70 -1.91
CA LEU A 64 1.91 -1.86 -3.03
C LEU A 64 3.10 -1.25 -3.77
N TYR A 65 4.17 -0.89 -3.05
CA TYR A 65 5.42 -0.47 -3.69
C TYR A 65 6.02 -1.60 -4.54
N LEU A 66 6.07 -2.82 -4.01
CA LEU A 66 6.51 -4.02 -4.74
C LEU A 66 5.64 -4.29 -5.98
N ALA A 67 4.31 -4.23 -5.84
CA ALA A 67 3.37 -4.41 -6.95
C ALA A 67 3.55 -3.32 -8.02
N SER A 68 3.79 -2.07 -7.61
CA SER A 68 4.07 -0.94 -8.50
C SER A 68 5.36 -1.11 -9.28
N ALA A 69 6.42 -1.51 -8.58
CA ALA A 69 7.71 -1.80 -9.19
C ALA A 69 7.58 -2.94 -10.22
N ALA A 70 6.89 -4.03 -9.87
CA ALA A 70 6.62 -5.14 -10.77
C ALA A 70 5.81 -4.69 -12.01
N PHE A 71 4.78 -3.87 -11.82
CA PHE A 71 3.97 -3.33 -12.91
C PHE A 71 4.75 -2.38 -13.82
N ALA A 72 5.58 -1.51 -13.24
CA ALA A 72 6.45 -0.60 -13.97
C ALA A 72 7.43 -1.37 -14.87
N VAL A 73 8.07 -2.41 -14.30
CA VAL A 73 8.97 -3.32 -15.03
C VAL A 73 8.23 -4.03 -16.15
N PHE A 74 7.04 -4.58 -15.89
CA PHE A 74 6.22 -5.22 -16.92
C PHE A 74 5.89 -4.27 -18.08
N ARG A 75 5.47 -3.04 -17.78
CA ARG A 75 5.14 -2.04 -18.81
C ARG A 75 6.36 -1.64 -19.62
N LEU A 76 7.52 -1.48 -18.98
CA LEU A 76 8.79 -1.17 -19.63
C LEU A 76 9.19 -2.28 -20.60
N ILE A 77 9.14 -3.54 -20.16
CA ILE A 77 9.43 -4.72 -21.00
C ILE A 77 8.49 -4.76 -22.21
N LYS A 78 7.19 -4.55 -22.00
CA LYS A 78 6.19 -4.52 -23.09
C LYS A 78 6.46 -3.40 -24.09
N ALA A 79 6.86 -2.21 -23.62
CA ALA A 79 7.19 -1.08 -24.49
C ALA A 79 8.47 -1.31 -25.32
N ILE A 80 9.51 -1.91 -24.72
CA ILE A 80 10.74 -2.30 -25.43
C ILE A 80 10.44 -3.34 -26.49
N ARG A 81 9.68 -4.40 -26.16
CA ARG A 81 9.26 -5.43 -27.13
C ARG A 81 8.51 -4.84 -28.31
N LYS A 82 7.58 -3.91 -28.06
CA LYS A 82 6.79 -3.24 -29.12
C LYS A 82 7.61 -2.32 -30.04
N ARG A 83 8.80 -1.89 -29.62
CA ARG A 83 9.73 -1.11 -30.47
C ARG A 83 10.68 -1.97 -31.30
N ARG A 84 10.83 -3.25 -30.96
CA ARG A 84 11.75 -4.19 -31.62
C ARG A 84 11.07 -4.98 -32.75
N ILE A 85 9.74 -5.04 -32.75
CA ILE A 85 8.89 -5.55 -33.84
C ILE A 85 8.44 -4.34 -34.65
#